data_AF-A0A955CAJ0-F1
#
_entry.id   AF-A0A955CAJ0-F1
#
_cell.length_a   1.000
_cell.length_b   1.000
_cell.length_c   1.000
_cell.angle_alpha   90.00
_cell.angle_beta   90.00
_cell.angle_gamma   90.00
#
_symmetry.space_group_name_H-M   'P 1'
#
loop_
_entity.id
_entity.type
_entity.pdbx_description
1 polymer ?
#
loop_
_entity_poly.entity_id
_entity_poly.type
_entity_poly.pdbx_seq_one_letter_code
_entity_poly.pdbx_strand_id
1 'polypeptide(L)'
;MSDETTLPTAQPQKKDRSGAVRTLLVIVALGGVFICGVLLKLTVAGSDRSQTDAWCRPTAKVDCSHVLASRYAKFGFLPTAQVGQIYFACAAVWFAIVGIPNRRGRAWQLLPIFVTGAGLLGSAFFLFVMSRLPVWCTWCAAAHGANLLMFVLSVVGWFAATAEGVARPSLSRVGVGAGFTLSIGAITLLAGAAYRQQSAAGQCQRRYMEIVNDVDYVVWRHSVAPHADIPVREDDMIQGAADAPHTLVIFTDFECAGCALLHQNIAALSANFPGALRIVFKHYPMCRACNAHV
;
A
#
# COMPACT_ATOMS: atom_id res chain seq x y z
N MET A 1 79.40 -17.16 -16.36
CA MET A 1 78.07 -17.73 -16.66
C MET A 1 77.22 -17.49 -15.42
N SER A 2 76.71 -16.28 -15.27
CA SER A 2 75.93 -15.81 -14.13
C SER A 2 74.50 -15.67 -14.59
N ASP A 3 73.64 -16.53 -14.05
CA ASP A 3 72.24 -16.70 -14.41
C ASP A 3 71.44 -15.52 -13.83
N GLU A 4 70.99 -14.63 -14.72
CA GLU A 4 70.24 -13.42 -14.36
C GLU A 4 68.78 -13.82 -14.12
N THR A 5 68.45 -14.01 -12.84
CA THR A 5 67.11 -14.39 -12.40
C THR A 5 66.20 -13.17 -12.51
N THR A 6 65.50 -13.02 -13.63
CA THR A 6 64.50 -11.95 -13.81
C THR A 6 63.30 -12.19 -12.88
N LEU A 7 63.13 -11.34 -11.87
CA LEU A 7 61.91 -11.31 -11.05
C LEU A 7 60.68 -10.92 -11.92
N PRO A 8 59.52 -11.58 -11.72
CA PRO A 8 58.30 -11.20 -12.42
C PRO A 8 57.83 -9.82 -11.97
N THR A 9 57.67 -8.91 -12.92
CA THR A 9 57.05 -7.60 -12.73
C THR A 9 55.60 -7.78 -12.27
N ALA A 10 55.30 -7.35 -11.05
CA ALA A 10 53.95 -7.34 -10.51
C ALA A 10 53.05 -6.47 -11.42
N GLN A 11 52.17 -7.11 -12.18
CA GLN A 11 51.17 -6.37 -12.96
C GLN A 11 50.24 -5.61 -12.02
N PRO A 12 49.88 -4.35 -12.33
CA PRO A 12 48.99 -3.55 -11.49
C PRO A 12 47.62 -4.25 -11.41
N GLN A 13 47.23 -4.68 -10.21
CA GLN A 13 45.92 -5.27 -9.95
C GLN A 13 44.83 -4.28 -10.37
N LYS A 14 44.15 -4.55 -11.48
CA LYS A 14 42.97 -3.78 -11.90
C LYS A 14 41.88 -3.96 -10.84
N LYS A 15 41.60 -2.90 -10.08
CA LYS A 15 40.52 -2.84 -9.08
C LYS A 15 39.22 -3.40 -9.67
N ASP A 16 38.69 -4.47 -9.08
CA ASP A 16 37.42 -5.08 -9.48
C ASP A 16 36.26 -4.11 -9.24
N ARG A 17 35.78 -3.46 -10.30
CA ARG A 17 34.66 -2.52 -10.25
C ARG A 17 33.30 -3.23 -10.32
N SER A 18 33.26 -4.54 -10.59
CA SER A 18 32.00 -5.27 -10.80
C SER A 18 31.16 -5.37 -9.52
N GLY A 19 31.81 -5.56 -8.37
CA GLY A 19 31.14 -5.57 -7.07
C GLY A 19 30.42 -4.25 -6.76
N ALA A 20 31.09 -3.11 -6.98
CA ALA A 20 30.51 -1.79 -6.74
C ALA A 20 29.30 -1.51 -7.65
N VAL A 21 29.38 -1.87 -8.94
CA VAL A 21 28.27 -1.70 -9.90
C VAL A 21 27.08 -2.57 -9.49
N ARG A 22 27.31 -3.82 -9.06
CA ARG A 22 26.24 -4.70 -8.56
C ARG A 22 25.54 -4.12 -7.34
N THR A 23 26.30 -3.63 -6.35
CA THR A 23 25.71 -3.01 -5.16
C THR A 23 24.86 -1.80 -5.53
N LEU A 24 25.36 -0.95 -6.43
CA LEU A 24 24.61 0.22 -6.89
C LEU A 24 23.34 -0.17 -7.66
N LEU A 25 23.37 -1.20 -8.50
CA LEU A 25 22.18 -1.75 -9.17
C LEU A 25 21.10 -2.18 -8.18
N VAL A 26 21.48 -2.91 -7.13
CA VAL A 26 20.55 -3.34 -6.08
C VAL A 26 19.98 -2.13 -5.33
N ILE A 27 20.80 -1.15 -4.96
CA ILE A 27 20.34 0.07 -4.28
C ILE A 27 19.34 0.84 -5.15
N VAL A 28 19.65 1.05 -6.43
CA VAL A 28 18.78 1.77 -7.36
C VAL A 28 17.46 1.02 -7.55
N ALA A 29 17.51 -0.31 -7.68
CA ALA A 29 16.31 -1.12 -7.81
C ALA A 29 15.43 -1.05 -6.54
N LEU A 30 16.02 -1.14 -5.34
CA LEU A 30 15.29 -0.96 -4.08
C LEU A 30 14.71 0.46 -3.93
N GLY A 31 15.44 1.49 -4.38
CA GLY A 31 14.93 2.85 -4.47
C GLY A 31 13.72 2.95 -5.40
N GLY A 32 13.77 2.25 -6.55
CA GLY A 32 12.63 2.13 -7.47
C GLY A 32 11.41 1.45 -6.84
N VAL A 33 11.61 0.37 -6.06
CA VAL A 33 10.53 -0.28 -5.28
C VAL A 33 9.88 0.72 -4.34
N PHE A 34 10.68 1.49 -3.60
CA PHE A 34 10.18 2.51 -2.68
C PHE A 34 9.38 3.60 -3.42
N ILE A 35 9.92 4.17 -4.50
CA ILE A 35 9.26 5.21 -5.29
C ILE A 35 7.92 4.70 -5.84
N CYS A 36 7.90 3.50 -6.42
CA CYS A 36 6.68 2.89 -6.94
C CYS A 36 5.68 2.54 -5.82
N GLY A 37 6.15 2.19 -4.62
CA GLY A 37 5.30 2.01 -3.44
C GLY A 37 4.62 3.31 -3.00
N VAL A 38 5.35 4.44 -3.00
CA VAL A 38 4.77 5.77 -2.74
C VAL A 38 3.73 6.13 -3.80
N LEU A 39 4.02 5.91 -5.07
CA LEU A 39 3.07 6.13 -6.17
C LEU A 39 1.82 5.24 -6.03
N LEU A 40 1.98 3.98 -5.62
CA LEU A 40 0.86 3.06 -5.38
C LEU A 40 -0.01 3.54 -4.23
N LYS A 41 0.59 3.98 -3.11
CA LYS A 41 -0.12 4.59 -1.98
C LYS A 41 -0.93 5.79 -2.45
N LEU A 42 -0.32 6.73 -3.17
CA LEU A 42 -1.01 7.92 -3.69
C LEU A 42 -2.16 7.57 -4.64
N THR A 43 -2.00 6.52 -5.45
CA THR A 43 -3.05 6.05 -6.38
C THR A 43 -4.25 5.44 -5.66
N VAL A 44 -4.02 4.76 -4.53
CA VAL A 44 -5.02 3.91 -3.87
C VAL A 44 -5.64 4.59 -2.66
N ALA A 45 -4.82 5.18 -1.80
CA ALA A 45 -5.22 5.80 -0.54
C ALA A 45 -5.39 7.33 -0.67
N GLY A 46 -4.91 7.93 -1.76
CA GLY A 46 -4.89 9.38 -1.92
C GLY A 46 -3.74 10.05 -1.16
N SER A 47 -3.77 11.38 -1.11
CA SER A 47 -2.76 12.20 -0.43
C SER A 47 -3.21 12.50 1.02
N ASP A 48 -2.26 12.50 1.96
CA ASP A 48 -2.52 12.49 3.41
C ASP A 48 -1.78 13.59 4.19
N ARG A 49 -1.40 14.71 3.53
CA ARG A 49 -0.63 15.82 4.13
C ARG A 49 0.73 15.43 4.73
N SER A 50 1.29 14.28 4.37
CA SER A 50 2.61 13.83 4.80
C SER A 50 3.76 14.53 4.05
N GLN A 51 5.03 14.32 4.47
CA GLN A 51 6.20 14.79 3.71
C GLN A 51 6.20 14.31 2.24
N THR A 52 5.63 13.13 1.96
CA THR A 52 5.50 12.63 0.59
C THR A 52 4.58 13.50 -0.26
N ASP A 53 3.61 14.17 0.38
CA ASP A 53 2.67 15.10 -0.23
C ASP A 53 3.35 16.45 -0.55
N ALA A 54 4.27 16.90 0.32
CA ALA A 54 5.07 18.09 0.06
C ALA A 54 5.96 17.95 -1.20
N TRP A 55 6.55 16.77 -1.42
CA TRP A 55 7.30 16.49 -2.65
C TRP A 55 6.41 16.20 -3.85
N CYS A 56 5.15 15.87 -3.60
CA CYS A 56 4.17 15.62 -4.64
C CYS A 56 3.55 16.90 -5.19
N ARG A 57 3.35 17.91 -4.33
CA ARG A 57 2.80 19.23 -4.67
C ARG A 57 3.70 20.40 -4.24
N PRO A 58 4.97 20.45 -4.68
CA PRO A 58 5.88 21.52 -4.29
C PRO A 58 5.54 22.86 -4.96
N THR A 59 4.88 22.84 -6.13
CA THR A 59 4.50 24.05 -6.89
C THR A 59 3.20 23.82 -7.67
N ALA A 60 2.58 24.88 -8.18
CA ALA A 60 1.38 24.77 -9.02
C ALA A 60 1.59 23.97 -10.33
N LYS A 61 2.83 23.79 -10.79
CA LYS A 61 3.17 23.02 -11.99
C LYS A 61 3.56 21.57 -11.70
N VAL A 62 3.57 21.17 -10.44
CA VAL A 62 3.95 19.82 -10.02
C VAL A 62 2.86 19.26 -9.10
N ASP A 63 2.12 18.28 -9.58
CA ASP A 63 1.08 17.58 -8.82
C ASP A 63 0.97 16.12 -9.30
N CYS A 64 1.51 15.18 -8.52
CA CYS A 64 1.39 13.76 -8.87
C CYS A 64 -0.04 13.25 -8.79
N SER A 65 -0.89 13.78 -7.90
CA SER A 65 -2.27 13.30 -7.76
C SER A 65 -3.04 13.53 -9.06
N HIS A 66 -2.81 14.66 -9.71
CA HIS A 66 -3.39 14.95 -11.02
C HIS A 66 -2.91 13.95 -12.09
N VAL A 67 -1.61 13.65 -12.14
CA VAL A 67 -1.05 12.66 -13.08
C VAL A 67 -1.58 11.25 -12.78
N LEU A 68 -1.68 10.88 -11.50
CA LEU A 68 -2.18 9.58 -11.05
C LEU A 68 -3.71 9.41 -11.20
N ALA A 69 -4.45 10.51 -11.38
CA ALA A 69 -5.87 10.48 -11.74
C ALA A 69 -6.09 10.20 -13.24
N SER A 70 -5.05 10.31 -14.07
CA SER A 70 -5.17 10.08 -15.52
C SER A 70 -5.40 8.60 -15.84
N ARG A 71 -5.96 8.32 -17.03
CA ARG A 71 -6.12 6.95 -17.55
C ARG A 71 -4.81 6.16 -17.64
N TYR A 72 -3.67 6.84 -17.74
CA TYR A 72 -2.35 6.22 -17.88
C TYR A 72 -1.76 5.72 -16.55
N ALA A 73 -2.37 6.10 -15.42
CA ALA A 73 -2.00 5.58 -14.12
C ALA A 73 -2.47 4.13 -13.90
N LYS A 74 -3.24 3.58 -14.84
CA LYS A 74 -3.69 2.18 -14.84
C LYS A 74 -3.28 1.50 -16.13
N PHE A 75 -2.80 0.28 -16.00
CA PHE A 75 -2.58 -0.67 -17.08
C PHE A 75 -3.57 -1.83 -16.90
N GLY A 76 -4.68 -1.77 -17.63
CA GLY A 76 -5.81 -2.66 -17.40
C GLY A 76 -6.36 -2.49 -15.97
N PHE A 77 -6.37 -3.57 -15.19
CA PHE A 77 -6.84 -3.58 -13.80
C PHE A 77 -5.73 -3.25 -12.77
N LEU A 78 -4.48 -3.09 -13.20
CA LEU A 78 -3.34 -2.81 -12.31
C LEU A 78 -2.95 -1.34 -12.36
N PRO A 79 -2.69 -0.69 -11.21
CA PRO A 79 -1.98 0.57 -11.21
C PRO A 79 -0.63 0.42 -11.91
N THR A 80 -0.29 1.37 -12.78
CA THR A 80 1.02 1.43 -13.45
C THR A 80 2.16 1.43 -12.42
N ALA A 81 1.94 2.08 -11.26
CA ALA A 81 2.87 2.06 -10.13
C ALA A 81 3.13 0.64 -9.59
N GLN A 82 2.12 -0.23 -9.55
CA GLN A 82 2.28 -1.62 -9.11
C GLN A 82 3.08 -2.44 -10.12
N VAL A 83 2.88 -2.21 -11.42
CA VAL A 83 3.70 -2.83 -12.48
C VAL A 83 5.17 -2.41 -12.33
N GLY A 84 5.42 -1.12 -12.10
CA GLY A 84 6.76 -0.61 -11.81
C GLY A 84 7.37 -1.22 -10.54
N GLN A 85 6.58 -1.39 -9.48
CA GLN A 85 7.05 -1.99 -8.22
C GLN A 85 7.48 -3.45 -8.42
N ILE A 86 6.69 -4.24 -9.17
CA ILE A 86 7.05 -5.62 -9.53
C ILE A 86 8.34 -5.63 -10.34
N TYR A 87 8.43 -4.76 -11.35
CA TYR A 87 9.61 -4.63 -12.20
C TYR A 87 10.89 -4.35 -11.40
N PHE A 88 10.87 -3.36 -10.52
CA PHE A 88 12.02 -3.01 -9.69
C PHE A 88 12.34 -4.08 -8.63
N ALA A 89 11.33 -4.72 -8.04
CA ALA A 89 11.54 -5.80 -7.07
C ALA A 89 12.20 -7.02 -7.72
N CYS A 90 11.72 -7.42 -8.91
CA CYS A 90 12.33 -8.47 -9.72
C CYS A 90 13.77 -8.13 -10.07
N ALA A 91 14.06 -6.89 -10.50
CA ALA A 91 15.41 -6.45 -10.80
C ALA A 91 16.33 -6.49 -9.56
N ALA A 92 15.86 -6.02 -8.40
CA ALA A 92 16.61 -6.04 -7.15
C ALA A 92 17.02 -7.47 -6.77
N VAL A 93 16.08 -8.41 -6.81
CA VAL A 93 16.33 -9.83 -6.51
C VAL A 93 17.27 -10.46 -7.54
N TRP A 94 17.08 -10.18 -8.83
CA TRP A 94 17.97 -10.68 -9.88
C TRP A 94 19.42 -10.22 -9.68
N PHE A 95 19.67 -8.93 -9.48
CA PHE A 95 21.02 -8.41 -9.24
C PHE A 95 21.59 -8.83 -7.88
N ALA A 96 20.75 -9.06 -6.87
CA ALA A 96 21.17 -9.57 -5.58
C ALA A 96 21.59 -11.04 -5.61
N ILE A 97 20.93 -11.90 -6.40
CA ILE A 97 21.22 -13.35 -6.42
C ILE A 97 22.15 -13.73 -7.58
N VAL A 98 21.82 -13.30 -8.80
CA VAL A 98 22.58 -13.65 -10.01
C VAL A 98 23.80 -12.75 -10.17
N GLY A 99 23.64 -11.44 -9.89
CA GLY A 99 24.73 -10.46 -9.95
C GLY A 99 25.24 -10.19 -11.37
N ILE A 100 26.43 -9.59 -11.47
CA ILE A 100 27.12 -9.33 -12.74
C ILE A 100 28.04 -10.52 -13.04
N PRO A 101 27.78 -11.31 -14.11
CA PRO A 101 28.60 -12.47 -14.44
C PRO A 101 29.98 -12.10 -14.97
N ASN A 102 30.95 -13.00 -14.83
CA ASN A 102 32.27 -12.88 -15.47
C ASN A 102 32.19 -12.98 -17.01
N ARG A 103 33.29 -12.71 -17.73
CA ARG A 103 33.31 -12.74 -19.21
C ARG A 103 32.72 -14.01 -19.83
N ARG A 104 32.93 -15.17 -19.20
CA ARG A 104 32.43 -16.46 -19.69
C ARG A 104 30.94 -16.68 -19.42
N GLY A 105 30.35 -15.96 -18.47
CA GLY A 105 28.92 -15.97 -18.13
C GLY A 105 28.18 -14.71 -18.59
N ARG A 106 28.87 -13.77 -19.26
CA ARG A 106 28.35 -12.43 -19.57
C ARG A 106 27.00 -12.47 -20.28
N ALA A 107 26.73 -13.49 -21.10
CA ALA A 107 25.45 -13.64 -21.81
C ALA A 107 24.22 -13.54 -20.88
N TRP A 108 24.31 -13.97 -19.62
CA TRP A 108 23.22 -13.82 -18.65
C TRP A 108 22.89 -12.36 -18.28
N GLN A 109 23.82 -11.43 -18.50
CA GLN A 109 23.61 -10.00 -18.36
C GLN A 109 22.84 -9.40 -19.54
N LEU A 110 22.67 -10.12 -20.66
CA LEU A 110 21.83 -9.65 -21.77
C LEU A 110 20.36 -9.57 -21.35
N LEU A 111 19.89 -10.50 -20.51
CA LEU A 111 18.52 -10.50 -20.01
C LEU A 111 18.18 -9.21 -19.25
N PRO A 112 18.89 -8.82 -18.18
CA PRO A 112 18.61 -7.56 -17.50
C PRO A 112 18.82 -6.34 -18.41
N ILE A 113 19.78 -6.35 -19.34
CA ILE A 113 19.94 -5.24 -20.31
C ILE A 113 18.71 -5.12 -21.21
N PHE A 114 18.21 -6.24 -21.73
CA PHE A 114 17.01 -6.26 -22.55
C PHE A 114 15.79 -5.79 -21.76
N VAL A 115 15.58 -6.32 -20.54
CA VAL A 115 14.45 -5.98 -19.68
C VAL A 115 14.49 -4.50 -19.26
N THR A 116 15.67 -3.98 -18.90
CA THR A 116 15.84 -2.55 -18.56
C THR A 116 15.73 -1.64 -19.79
N GLY A 117 16.19 -2.09 -20.96
CA GLY A 117 16.00 -1.40 -22.23
C GLY A 117 14.53 -1.31 -22.66
N ALA A 118 13.77 -2.40 -22.52
CA ALA A 118 12.31 -2.37 -22.72
C ALA A 118 11.63 -1.42 -21.73
N GLY A 119 12.09 -1.41 -20.47
CA GLY A 119 11.67 -0.43 -19.47
C GLY A 119 11.93 1.02 -19.91
N LEU A 120 13.06 1.31 -20.56
CA LEU A 120 13.37 2.65 -21.07
C LEU A 120 12.41 3.11 -22.17
N LEU A 121 11.98 2.19 -23.06
CA LEU A 121 10.94 2.51 -24.04
C LEU A 121 9.63 2.87 -23.34
N GLY A 122 9.26 2.13 -22.29
CA GLY A 122 8.14 2.47 -21.43
C GLY A 122 8.31 3.83 -20.74
N SER A 123 9.49 4.13 -20.19
CA SER A 123 9.80 5.44 -19.61
C SER A 123 9.66 6.57 -20.63
N ALA A 124 10.16 6.39 -21.85
CA ALA A 124 10.03 7.38 -22.91
C ALA A 124 8.56 7.65 -23.25
N PHE A 125 7.74 6.60 -23.34
CA PHE A 125 6.29 6.74 -23.52
C PHE A 125 5.63 7.52 -22.37
N PHE A 126 5.92 7.20 -21.12
CA PHE A 126 5.32 7.91 -19.98
C PHE A 126 5.82 9.35 -19.83
N LEU A 127 7.09 9.62 -20.14
CA LEU A 127 7.62 10.99 -20.20
C LEU A 127 6.94 11.80 -21.31
N PHE A 128 6.71 11.18 -22.48
CA PHE A 128 5.90 11.79 -23.53
C PHE A 128 4.49 12.11 -23.03
N VAL A 129 3.78 11.15 -22.41
CA VAL A 129 2.46 11.38 -21.81
C VAL A 129 2.49 12.55 -20.82
N MET A 130 3.46 12.57 -19.91
CA MET A 130 3.61 13.65 -18.92
C MET A 130 3.84 15.02 -19.57
N SER A 131 4.56 15.09 -20.69
CA SER A 131 4.73 16.36 -21.43
C SER A 131 3.45 16.90 -22.06
N ARG A 132 2.39 16.08 -22.16
CA ARG A 132 1.06 16.47 -22.66
C ARG A 132 0.10 16.82 -21.53
N LEU A 133 0.51 16.68 -20.26
CA LEU A 133 -0.27 17.05 -19.09
C LEU A 133 0.09 18.47 -18.62
N PRO A 134 -0.84 19.20 -17.98
CA PRO A 134 -0.60 20.58 -17.51
C PRO A 134 0.39 20.66 -16.34
N VAL A 135 0.65 19.54 -15.67
CA VAL A 135 1.49 19.42 -14.48
C VAL A 135 2.43 18.22 -14.58
N TRP A 136 3.54 18.30 -13.86
CA TRP A 136 4.55 17.26 -13.74
C TRP A 136 4.38 16.44 -12.45
N CYS A 137 4.93 15.23 -12.46
CA CYS A 137 4.92 14.32 -11.31
C CYS A 137 6.37 14.03 -10.87
N THR A 138 6.78 14.55 -9.72
CA THR A 138 8.14 14.39 -9.18
C THR A 138 8.51 12.91 -9.00
N TRP A 139 7.60 12.13 -8.40
CA TRP A 139 7.82 10.71 -8.13
C TRP A 139 7.89 9.88 -9.41
N CYS A 140 7.14 10.24 -10.44
CA CYS A 140 7.20 9.59 -11.75
C CYS A 140 8.56 9.88 -12.42
N ALA A 141 8.99 11.15 -12.41
CA ALA A 141 10.31 11.54 -12.90
C ALA A 141 11.44 10.80 -12.16
N ALA A 142 11.34 10.67 -10.83
CA ALA A 142 12.28 9.90 -10.03
C ALA A 142 12.30 8.41 -10.42
N ALA A 143 11.14 7.78 -10.66
CA ALA A 143 11.06 6.39 -11.11
C ALA A 143 11.72 6.21 -12.50
N HIS A 144 11.48 7.14 -13.42
CA HIS A 144 12.11 7.11 -14.75
C HIS A 144 13.62 7.34 -14.67
N GLY A 145 14.08 8.23 -13.78
CA GLY A 145 15.50 8.44 -13.49
C GLY A 145 16.17 7.19 -12.90
N ALA A 146 15.51 6.52 -11.96
CA ALA A 146 15.99 5.25 -11.40
C ALA A 146 16.09 4.15 -12.48
N ASN A 147 15.11 4.06 -13.38
CA ASN A 147 15.15 3.11 -14.48
C ASN A 147 16.30 3.41 -15.47
N LEU A 148 16.51 4.68 -15.83
CA LEU A 148 17.63 5.09 -16.67
C LEU A 148 18.97 4.73 -16.05
N LEU A 149 19.14 5.04 -14.77
CA LEU A 149 20.36 4.71 -14.04
C LEU A 149 20.58 3.19 -13.99
N MET A 150 19.53 2.41 -13.75
CA MET A 150 19.62 0.95 -13.73
C MET A 150 20.01 0.36 -15.10
N PHE A 151 19.49 0.89 -16.21
CA PHE A 151 19.91 0.49 -17.56
C PHE A 151 21.38 0.82 -17.80
N VAL A 152 21.80 2.05 -17.51
CA VAL A 152 23.20 2.50 -17.69
C VAL A 152 24.15 1.62 -16.89
N LEU A 153 23.84 1.34 -15.62
CA LEU A 153 24.65 0.47 -14.78
C LEU A 153 24.66 -0.98 -15.27
N SER A 154 23.57 -1.47 -15.85
CA SER A 154 23.50 -2.81 -16.44
C SER A 154 24.44 -2.94 -17.66
N VAL A 155 24.49 -1.91 -18.50
CA VAL A 155 25.40 -1.81 -19.66
C VAL A 155 26.84 -1.62 -19.20
N VAL A 156 27.11 -0.75 -18.22
CA VAL A 156 28.45 -0.59 -17.63
C VAL A 156 28.93 -1.91 -17.02
N GLY A 157 28.06 -2.63 -16.33
CA GLY A 157 28.34 -3.96 -15.77
C GLY A 157 28.75 -4.98 -16.83
N TRP A 158 28.14 -4.94 -18.02
CA TRP A 158 28.51 -5.78 -19.15
C TRP A 158 29.96 -5.56 -19.60
N PHE A 159 30.38 -4.30 -19.71
CA PHE A 159 31.75 -3.95 -20.12
C PHE A 159 32.77 -4.11 -18.98
N ALA A 160 32.34 -3.94 -17.73
CA ALA A 160 33.17 -4.10 -16.54
C ALA A 160 33.46 -5.57 -16.18
N ALA A 161 32.80 -6.54 -16.82
CA ALA A 161 33.04 -7.96 -16.59
C ALA A 161 34.49 -8.36 -16.91
N THR A 162 35.26 -8.68 -15.86
CA THR A 162 36.65 -9.17 -15.96
C THR A 162 36.70 -10.70 -16.12
N ALA A 163 37.88 -11.23 -16.46
CA ALA A 163 38.10 -12.68 -16.54
C ALA A 163 38.09 -13.36 -15.16
N GLU A 164 38.41 -12.62 -14.10
CA GLU A 164 38.58 -13.11 -12.72
C GLU A 164 37.32 -12.94 -11.84
N GLY A 165 36.26 -12.32 -12.35
CA GLY A 165 34.98 -12.22 -11.63
C GLY A 165 34.38 -13.60 -11.33
N VAL A 166 33.57 -13.67 -10.26
CA VAL A 166 32.84 -14.86 -9.75
C VAL A 166 32.55 -15.85 -10.89
N ALA A 167 33.13 -17.06 -10.77
CA ALA A 167 32.97 -18.16 -11.72
C ALA A 167 31.53 -18.27 -12.22
N ARG A 168 31.36 -18.52 -13.54
CA ARG A 168 30.08 -18.62 -14.28
C ARG A 168 28.94 -18.93 -13.32
N PRO A 169 27.88 -18.09 -13.22
CA PRO A 169 26.76 -18.45 -12.38
C PRO A 169 26.34 -19.85 -12.79
N SER A 170 26.38 -20.78 -11.83
CA SER A 170 26.00 -22.17 -12.08
C SER A 170 24.56 -22.16 -12.57
N LEU A 171 24.18 -23.14 -13.39
CA LEU A 171 22.78 -23.27 -13.82
C LEU A 171 21.83 -23.27 -12.62
N SER A 172 22.28 -23.81 -11.48
CA SER A 172 21.59 -23.74 -10.19
C SER A 172 21.43 -22.31 -9.66
N ARG A 173 22.44 -21.44 -9.70
CA ARG A 173 22.33 -20.05 -9.25
C ARG A 173 21.38 -19.22 -10.11
N VAL A 174 21.38 -19.43 -11.43
CA VAL A 174 20.42 -18.78 -12.34
C VAL A 174 19.00 -19.29 -12.08
N GLY A 175 18.83 -20.60 -11.92
CA GLY A 175 17.53 -21.20 -11.58
C GLY A 175 16.97 -20.69 -10.25
N VAL A 176 17.81 -20.61 -9.21
CA VAL A 176 17.45 -20.01 -7.92
C VAL A 176 17.09 -18.53 -8.10
N GLY A 177 17.91 -17.75 -8.82
CA GLY A 177 17.62 -16.35 -9.10
C GLY A 177 16.28 -16.14 -9.82
N ALA A 178 16.00 -16.95 -10.84
CA ALA A 178 14.72 -16.92 -11.56
C ALA A 178 13.54 -17.30 -10.65
N GLY A 179 13.67 -18.35 -9.84
CA GLY A 179 12.66 -18.76 -8.87
C GLY A 179 12.33 -17.65 -7.88
N PHE A 180 13.34 -17.04 -7.25
CA PHE A 180 13.14 -15.92 -6.34
C PHE A 180 12.57 -14.68 -7.04
N THR A 181 12.94 -14.43 -8.30
CA THR A 181 12.41 -13.32 -9.11
C THR A 181 10.92 -13.50 -9.40
N LEU A 182 10.50 -14.72 -9.76
CA LEU A 182 9.07 -15.03 -9.96
C LEU A 182 8.30 -14.94 -8.65
N SER A 183 8.85 -15.48 -7.56
CA SER A 183 8.24 -15.42 -6.22
C SER A 183 8.07 -13.98 -5.73
N ILE A 184 9.10 -13.12 -5.85
CA ILE A 184 8.97 -11.73 -5.41
C ILE A 184 7.96 -10.96 -6.27
N GLY A 185 7.88 -11.25 -7.57
CA GLY A 185 6.88 -10.66 -8.46
C GLY A 185 5.46 -11.05 -8.05
N ALA A 186 5.22 -12.33 -7.78
CA ALA A 186 3.93 -12.83 -7.31
C ALA A 186 3.55 -12.26 -5.93
N ILE A 187 4.49 -12.24 -4.98
CA ILE A 187 4.28 -11.64 -3.65
C ILE A 187 3.93 -10.16 -3.77
N THR A 188 4.66 -9.40 -4.59
CA THR A 188 4.40 -7.96 -4.80
C THR A 188 3.03 -7.72 -5.45
N LEU A 189 2.64 -8.58 -6.39
CA LEU A 189 1.32 -8.53 -7.03
C LEU A 189 0.19 -8.78 -6.00
N LEU A 190 0.31 -9.85 -5.21
CA LEU A 190 -0.68 -10.22 -4.20
C LEU A 190 -0.75 -9.20 -3.05
N ALA A 191 0.39 -8.75 -2.54
CA ALA A 191 0.47 -7.72 -1.50
C ALA A 191 -0.17 -6.40 -1.98
N GLY A 192 0.11 -5.97 -3.22
CA GLY A 192 -0.53 -4.78 -3.79
C GLY A 192 -2.04 -4.97 -4.05
N ALA A 193 -2.50 -6.18 -4.36
CA ALA A 193 -3.94 -6.48 -4.46
C ALA A 193 -4.63 -6.42 -3.08
N ALA A 194 -4.05 -7.04 -2.06
CA ALA A 194 -4.55 -7.00 -0.70
C ALA A 194 -4.59 -5.56 -0.15
N TYR A 195 -3.51 -4.79 -0.37
CA TYR A 195 -3.45 -3.39 0.02
C TYR A 195 -4.55 -2.54 -0.62
N ARG A 196 -4.83 -2.77 -1.92
CA ARG A 196 -5.93 -2.10 -2.63
C ARG A 196 -7.28 -2.44 -2.04
N GLN A 197 -7.54 -3.72 -1.79
CA GLN A 197 -8.80 -4.16 -1.22
C GLN A 197 -9.01 -3.61 0.19
N GLN A 198 -7.98 -3.65 1.03
CA GLN A 198 -8.03 -3.12 2.39
C GLN A 198 -8.24 -1.60 2.41
N SER A 199 -7.56 -0.87 1.52
CA SER A 199 -7.73 0.58 1.40
C SER A 199 -9.14 0.96 0.92
N ALA A 200 -9.70 0.21 -0.03
CA ALA A 200 -11.07 0.41 -0.50
C ALA A 200 -12.10 0.12 0.60
N ALA A 201 -11.93 -0.99 1.33
CA ALA A 201 -12.78 -1.33 2.46
C ALA A 201 -12.72 -0.26 3.57
N GLY A 202 -11.52 0.23 3.89
CA GLY A 202 -11.34 1.30 4.87
C GLY A 202 -11.98 2.63 4.45
N GLN A 203 -11.93 2.99 3.16
CA GLN A 203 -12.61 4.19 2.65
C GLN A 203 -14.14 4.04 2.70
N CYS A 204 -14.66 2.87 2.34
CA CYS A 204 -16.09 2.57 2.43
C CYS A 204 -16.57 2.67 3.90
N GLN A 205 -15.82 2.05 4.82
CA GLN A 205 -16.12 2.10 6.25
C GLN A 205 -16.11 3.53 6.78
N ARG A 206 -15.12 4.35 6.42
CA ARG A 206 -15.06 5.75 6.86
C ARG A 206 -16.27 6.55 6.38
N ARG A 207 -16.60 6.46 5.08
CA ARG A 207 -17.78 7.15 4.52
C ARG A 207 -19.09 6.66 5.14
N TYR A 208 -19.21 5.37 5.37
CA TYR A 208 -20.36 4.80 6.08
C TYR A 208 -20.48 5.41 7.47
N MET A 209 -19.38 5.43 8.24
CA MET A 209 -19.35 6.01 9.59
C MET A 209 -19.60 7.53 9.59
N GLU A 210 -19.12 8.25 8.57
CA GLU A 210 -19.42 9.68 8.37
C GLU A 210 -20.93 9.88 8.19
N ILE A 211 -21.59 9.07 7.36
CA ILE A 211 -23.03 9.16 7.11
C ILE A 211 -23.84 8.76 8.35
N VAL A 212 -23.54 7.61 8.99
CA VAL A 212 -24.37 7.12 10.11
C VAL A 212 -24.19 7.90 11.40
N ASN A 213 -23.09 8.65 11.54
CA ASN A 213 -22.86 9.55 12.67
C ASN A 213 -23.20 11.01 12.34
N ASP A 214 -23.70 11.30 11.13
CA ASP A 214 -24.19 12.62 10.78
C ASP A 214 -25.51 12.89 11.51
N VAL A 215 -25.59 14.03 12.21
CA VAL A 215 -26.75 14.36 13.06
C VAL A 215 -28.01 14.56 12.21
N ASP A 216 -27.89 15.22 11.05
CA ASP A 216 -29.03 15.46 10.17
C ASP A 216 -29.56 14.13 9.62
N TYR A 217 -28.67 13.20 9.24
CA TYR A 217 -29.04 11.85 8.85
C TYR A 217 -29.74 11.09 9.99
N VAL A 218 -29.23 11.15 11.21
CA VAL A 218 -29.85 10.48 12.38
C VAL A 218 -31.23 11.06 12.68
N VAL A 219 -31.38 12.38 12.66
CA VAL A 219 -32.67 13.07 12.88
C VAL A 219 -33.66 12.75 11.77
N TRP A 220 -33.23 12.77 10.50
CA TRP A 220 -34.07 12.37 9.38
C TRP A 220 -34.50 10.91 9.49
N ARG A 221 -33.56 10.01 9.78
CA ARG A 221 -33.85 8.58 9.94
C ARG A 221 -34.85 8.34 11.06
N HIS A 222 -34.75 9.09 12.16
CA HIS A 222 -35.72 9.05 13.25
C HIS A 222 -37.07 9.63 12.83
N SER A 223 -37.12 10.75 12.11
CA SER A 223 -38.38 11.40 11.72
C SER A 223 -39.19 10.63 10.68
N VAL A 224 -38.55 9.80 9.87
CA VAL A 224 -39.22 8.91 8.90
C VAL A 224 -39.44 7.49 9.44
N ALA A 225 -38.96 7.18 10.64
CA ALA A 225 -39.19 5.87 11.24
C ALA A 225 -40.69 5.68 11.53
N PRO A 226 -41.26 4.49 11.27
CA PRO A 226 -42.64 4.22 11.66
C PRO A 226 -42.84 4.44 13.15
N HIS A 227 -43.84 5.25 13.51
CA HIS A 227 -44.22 5.44 14.90
C HIS A 227 -44.85 4.14 15.43
N ALA A 228 -44.30 3.63 16.53
CA ALA A 228 -44.88 2.54 17.29
C ALA A 228 -45.45 3.10 18.60
N ASP A 229 -46.75 2.94 18.80
CA ASP A 229 -47.40 3.30 20.06
C ASP A 229 -47.11 2.21 21.11
N ILE A 230 -46.11 2.45 21.96
CA ILE A 230 -45.74 1.54 23.04
C ILE A 230 -46.42 2.01 24.33
N PRO A 231 -47.40 1.27 24.87
CA PRO A 231 -48.10 1.69 26.08
C PRO A 231 -47.17 1.66 27.30
N VAL A 232 -47.15 2.76 28.05
CA VAL A 232 -46.51 2.87 29.36
C VAL A 232 -47.59 2.74 30.43
N ARG A 233 -47.45 1.73 31.29
CA ARG A 233 -48.38 1.40 32.37
C ARG A 233 -47.94 2.02 33.68
N GLU A 234 -48.85 2.10 34.64
CA GLU A 234 -48.57 2.61 35.99
C GLU A 234 -47.61 1.71 36.77
N ASP A 235 -47.60 0.41 36.47
CA ASP A 235 -46.75 -0.60 37.09
C ASP A 235 -45.41 -0.81 36.37
N ASP A 236 -45.14 -0.09 35.28
CA ASP A 236 -43.83 -0.15 34.61
C ASP A 236 -42.74 0.44 35.51
N MET A 237 -41.55 -0.17 35.47
CA MET A 237 -40.38 0.36 36.19
C MET A 237 -39.84 1.61 35.48
N ILE A 238 -39.87 2.75 36.17
CA ILE A 238 -39.45 4.04 35.62
C ILE A 238 -38.22 4.58 36.37
N GLN A 239 -37.24 5.06 35.62
CA GLN A 239 -36.09 5.81 36.12
C GLN A 239 -36.06 7.20 35.49
N GLY A 240 -35.83 8.23 36.31
CA GLY A 240 -35.83 9.64 35.88
C GLY A 240 -37.11 10.38 36.25
N ALA A 241 -37.20 11.65 35.85
CA ALA A 241 -38.36 12.50 36.13
C ALA A 241 -39.57 12.09 35.28
N ALA A 242 -40.78 12.17 35.86
CA ALA A 242 -42.01 11.78 35.16
C ALA A 242 -42.35 12.71 33.98
N ASP A 243 -41.91 13.96 34.06
CA ASP A 243 -42.11 15.06 33.10
C ASP A 243 -40.90 15.30 32.19
N ALA A 244 -39.91 14.39 32.18
CA ALA A 244 -38.74 14.53 31.32
C ALA A 244 -39.15 14.60 29.83
N PRO A 245 -38.47 15.45 29.02
CA PRO A 245 -38.88 15.74 27.63
C PRO A 245 -38.75 14.54 26.69
N HIS A 246 -37.95 13.53 27.03
CA HIS A 246 -37.72 12.35 26.21
C HIS A 246 -37.99 11.08 26.99
N THR A 247 -38.90 10.24 26.47
CA THR A 247 -39.19 8.92 27.05
C THR A 247 -38.50 7.82 26.24
N LEU A 248 -37.69 6.99 26.90
CA LEU A 248 -37.02 5.83 26.31
C LEU A 248 -37.63 4.54 26.90
N VAL A 249 -38.35 3.78 26.07
CA VAL A 249 -38.87 2.46 26.46
C VAL A 249 -37.88 1.38 26.05
N ILE A 250 -37.36 0.65 27.03
CA ILE A 250 -36.31 -0.35 26.84
C ILE A 250 -36.84 -1.73 27.18
N PHE A 251 -36.82 -2.61 26.19
CA PHE A 251 -37.00 -4.05 26.38
C PHE A 251 -35.65 -4.66 26.76
N THR A 252 -35.55 -5.21 27.96
CA THR A 252 -34.26 -5.66 28.52
C THR A 252 -34.37 -6.93 29.34
N ASP A 253 -33.23 -7.59 29.50
CA ASP A 253 -33.06 -8.78 30.33
C ASP A 253 -31.67 -8.82 30.98
N PHE A 254 -31.57 -9.44 32.16
CA PHE A 254 -30.32 -9.50 32.94
C PHE A 254 -29.28 -10.46 32.37
N GLU A 255 -29.69 -11.44 31.54
CA GLU A 255 -28.79 -12.40 30.90
C GLU A 255 -28.33 -11.93 29.51
N CYS A 256 -28.86 -10.82 29.00
CA CYS A 256 -28.52 -10.31 27.67
C CYS A 256 -27.26 -9.43 27.67
N ALA A 257 -26.19 -9.90 27.02
CA ALA A 257 -24.94 -9.14 26.87
C ALA A 257 -25.12 -7.80 26.12
N GLY A 258 -26.04 -7.75 25.14
CA GLY A 258 -26.37 -6.51 24.42
C GLY A 258 -27.07 -5.48 25.31
N CYS A 259 -27.95 -5.94 26.21
CA CYS A 259 -28.62 -5.10 27.19
C CYS A 259 -27.64 -4.52 28.21
N ALA A 260 -26.63 -5.29 28.62
CA ALA A 260 -25.56 -4.80 29.50
C ALA A 260 -24.77 -3.64 28.86
N LEU A 261 -24.43 -3.75 27.56
CA LEU A 261 -23.78 -2.67 26.82
C LEU A 261 -24.70 -1.44 26.68
N LEU A 262 -25.97 -1.65 26.35
CA LEU A 262 -26.96 -0.58 26.26
C LEU A 262 -27.11 0.18 27.59
N HIS A 263 -27.13 -0.54 28.71
CA HIS A 263 -27.21 0.07 30.04
C HIS A 263 -26.04 1.03 30.32
N GLN A 264 -24.82 0.68 29.91
CA GLN A 264 -23.66 1.57 30.03
C GLN A 264 -23.85 2.87 29.22
N ASN A 265 -24.39 2.78 28.01
CA ASN A 265 -24.66 3.95 27.17
C ASN A 265 -25.76 4.84 27.76
N ILE A 266 -26.83 4.25 28.30
CA ILE A 266 -27.92 5.01 28.93
C ILE A 266 -27.45 5.69 30.21
N ALA A 267 -26.62 5.02 31.02
CA ALA A 267 -26.02 5.62 32.20
C ALA A 267 -25.17 6.85 31.82
N ALA A 268 -24.34 6.74 30.78
CA ALA A 268 -23.56 7.86 30.25
C ALA A 268 -24.46 8.99 29.71
N LEU A 269 -25.53 8.68 28.96
CA LEU A 269 -26.48 9.67 28.48
C LEU A 269 -27.20 10.39 29.62
N SER A 270 -27.66 9.65 30.64
CA SER A 270 -28.34 10.22 31.81
C SER A 270 -27.42 11.13 32.61
N ALA A 271 -26.13 10.81 32.69
CA ALA A 271 -25.11 11.65 33.33
C ALA A 271 -24.82 12.93 32.53
N ASN A 272 -24.76 12.83 31.20
CA ASN A 272 -24.49 13.98 30.32
C ASN A 272 -25.70 14.91 30.13
N PHE A 273 -26.93 14.39 30.29
CA PHE A 273 -28.17 15.13 30.10
C PHE A 273 -29.11 14.97 31.31
N PRO A 274 -28.75 15.53 32.48
CA PRO A 274 -29.53 15.37 33.70
C PRO A 274 -30.94 15.94 33.55
N GLY A 275 -31.95 15.15 33.94
CA GLY A 275 -33.37 15.53 33.86
C GLY A 275 -34.00 15.42 32.47
N ALA A 276 -33.23 15.06 31.42
CA ALA A 276 -33.75 14.99 30.06
C ALA A 276 -34.47 13.68 29.72
N LEU A 277 -34.21 12.60 30.47
CA LEU A 277 -34.66 11.25 30.15
C LEU A 277 -35.63 10.68 31.19
N ARG A 278 -36.76 10.16 30.71
CA ARG A 278 -37.65 9.23 31.41
C ARG A 278 -37.46 7.84 30.82
N ILE A 279 -36.83 6.94 31.57
CA ILE A 279 -36.48 5.60 31.10
C ILE A 279 -37.50 4.60 31.65
N VAL A 280 -38.17 3.87 30.77
CA VAL A 280 -39.18 2.86 31.11
C VAL A 280 -38.61 1.49 30.77
N PHE A 281 -38.50 0.61 31.76
CA PHE A 281 -37.99 -0.74 31.55
C PHE A 281 -39.13 -1.74 31.37
N LYS A 282 -39.04 -2.57 30.34
CA LYS A 282 -39.94 -3.70 30.06
C LYS A 282 -39.12 -4.99 30.00
N HIS A 283 -39.62 -6.04 30.65
CA HIS A 283 -38.94 -7.32 30.67
C HIS A 283 -39.04 -8.02 29.31
N TYR A 284 -37.90 -8.47 28.78
CA TYR A 284 -37.81 -9.28 27.56
C TYR A 284 -36.94 -10.51 27.82
N PRO A 285 -37.42 -11.50 28.60
CA PRO A 285 -36.58 -12.59 29.08
C PRO A 285 -35.99 -13.41 27.93
N MET A 286 -34.71 -13.75 28.05
CA MET A 286 -33.96 -14.53 27.05
C MET A 286 -34.24 -16.04 27.13
N CYS A 287 -34.99 -16.47 28.14
CA CYS A 287 -35.37 -17.87 28.33
C CYS A 287 -36.61 -18.22 27.46
N ARG A 288 -36.47 -19.23 26.60
CA ARG A 288 -37.58 -19.74 25.75
C ARG A 288 -38.79 -20.24 26.52
N ALA A 289 -38.62 -20.71 27.75
CA ALA A 289 -39.74 -21.12 28.59
C ALA A 289 -40.63 -19.94 29.00
N CYS A 290 -40.07 -18.72 29.03
CA CYS A 290 -40.75 -17.50 29.45
C CYS A 290 -41.10 -16.57 28.28
N ASN A 291 -40.42 -16.72 27.13
CA ASN A 291 -40.62 -15.89 25.94
C ASN A 291 -40.51 -16.76 24.67
N ALA A 292 -41.59 -16.90 23.92
CA ALA A 292 -41.60 -17.70 22.70
C ALA A 292 -40.90 -17.02 21.49
N HIS A 293 -40.47 -15.77 21.64
CA HIS A 293 -39.90 -14.92 20.58
C HIS A 293 -38.37 -14.76 20.66
N VAL A 294 -37.68 -15.60 21.45
CA VAL A 294 -36.20 -15.67 21.56
C VAL A 294 -35.60 -16.94 20.96
#